data_AF-A0AAV2T4J2-F1
#
_entry.id   AF-A0AAV2T4J2-F1
#
_cell.length_a   1.000
_cell.length_b   1.000
_cell.length_c   1.000
_cell.angle_alpha   90.00
_cell.angle_beta   90.00
_cell.angle_gamma   90.00
#
_symmetry.space_group_name_H-M   'P 1'
#
loop_
_entity.id
_entity.type
_entity.pdbx_description
1 polymer ?
#
loop_
_entity_poly.entity_id
_entity_poly.type
_entity_poly.pdbx_seq_one_letter_code
_entity_poly.pdbx_strand_id
1 'polypeptide(L)'
;MLGSRREKFASIFRRMESLIERGAMSYEQRPLWYDVYKAFPPKVEPTYGRPVPPAHVRDILYQEDLERSEAFRRYQKLGLINPFKVKDDRSTLSRELRNLHPDLPTNELLKLSEEELQKDGDLIFLGTASGYPSPRRGASGLILRDLKSGSQWLFDCGEGTQIQAQKCRLVHMGRISNIFISHLHGDHVYGLPGLLCTIAQRGEAGDISLASSENATKKPCVNIYGPQGLRRFVRLALAISRTRMQYSYAVHELIMRKEHRPEGYEDWASLEADPERDPPLACELPGRSIWPNDDGFWINVTGGEQDGTLVHAVALKHAVPSLGWLVIKPDRQPSLRVDVARSLGVPDGKLMGVLKQGKPVVVNGQTVRPEQVLGVPVRGERVAIMGDSYDSQELERLVNKLVVQGTFPELAVDVLVHEATLEHGMAENAREKGHSTPIQVTSFAARLNVRLLILTHFSQRYEAIARTGSVGSITDLSAAEPDTVVPKKSAHKDKPSVQILLDEAKTVPFSGEIMLADDFAVIPVPTTKVKEPS
;
A
#
# COMPACT_ATOMS: atom_id res chain seq x y z
N MET A 1 -23.36 -44.78 1.74
CA MET A 1 -24.29 -44.87 2.88
C MET A 1 -23.51 -45.06 4.18
N LEU A 2 -23.38 -44.01 5.01
CA LEU A 2 -23.04 -44.12 6.44
C LEU A 2 -23.77 -42.95 7.12
N GLY A 3 -25.02 -43.18 7.53
CA GLY A 3 -25.83 -42.17 8.20
C GLY A 3 -25.22 -41.79 9.55
N SER A 4 -25.05 -40.50 9.82
CA SER A 4 -24.64 -40.00 11.12
C SER A 4 -25.69 -40.36 12.17
N ARG A 5 -25.40 -41.37 12.98
CA ARG A 5 -26.25 -41.72 14.13
C ARG A 5 -26.14 -40.60 15.16
N ARG A 6 -27.22 -39.84 15.36
CA ARG A 6 -27.37 -38.94 16.51
C ARG A 6 -27.39 -39.79 17.78
N GLU A 7 -26.27 -39.90 18.46
CA GLU A 7 -26.16 -40.66 19.71
C GLU A 7 -26.24 -39.74 20.94
N LYS A 8 -26.74 -40.28 22.05
CA LYS A 8 -26.75 -39.59 23.34
C LYS A 8 -25.30 -39.35 23.80
N PHE A 9 -25.05 -38.23 24.46
CA PHE A 9 -23.71 -37.82 24.87
C PHE A 9 -23.10 -38.83 25.86
N ALA A 10 -23.91 -39.38 26.77
CA ALA A 10 -23.52 -40.49 27.65
C ALA A 10 -23.06 -41.76 26.91
N SER A 11 -23.60 -42.03 25.72
CA SER A 11 -23.21 -43.18 24.89
C SER A 11 -21.87 -42.92 24.19
N ILE A 12 -21.60 -41.66 23.82
CA ILE A 12 -20.29 -41.24 23.32
C ILE A 12 -19.26 -41.36 24.46
N PHE A 13 -19.54 -40.79 25.63
CA PHE A 13 -18.66 -40.86 26.80
C PHE A 13 -18.29 -42.31 27.17
N ARG A 14 -19.26 -43.21 27.31
CA ARG A 14 -19.00 -44.63 27.65
C ARG A 14 -18.18 -45.38 26.60
N ARG A 15 -18.34 -45.07 25.31
CA ARG A 15 -17.50 -45.68 24.27
C ARG A 15 -16.06 -45.18 24.36
N MET A 16 -15.88 -43.89 24.62
CA MET A 16 -14.54 -43.33 24.81
C MET A 16 -13.87 -43.91 26.06
N GLU A 17 -14.60 -44.01 27.17
CA GLU A 17 -14.13 -44.65 28.41
C GLU A 17 -13.72 -46.09 28.14
N SER A 18 -14.55 -46.88 27.45
CA SER A 18 -14.19 -48.26 27.07
C SER A 18 -12.99 -48.35 26.13
N LEU A 19 -12.76 -47.38 25.24
CA LEU A 19 -11.59 -47.38 24.35
C LEU A 19 -10.31 -47.09 25.15
N ILE A 20 -10.40 -46.19 26.13
CA ILE A 20 -9.29 -45.86 27.03
C ILE A 20 -8.99 -47.06 27.94
N GLU A 21 -10.00 -47.67 28.55
CA GLU A 21 -9.83 -48.84 29.44
C GLU A 21 -9.24 -50.06 28.71
N ARG A 22 -9.61 -50.27 27.45
CA ARG A 22 -9.11 -51.38 26.63
C ARG A 22 -7.76 -51.07 25.96
N GLY A 23 -7.17 -49.90 26.22
CA GLY A 23 -5.89 -49.47 25.64
C GLY A 23 -5.94 -49.19 24.13
N ALA A 24 -7.14 -49.08 23.54
CA ALA A 24 -7.33 -48.74 22.14
C ALA A 24 -7.20 -47.23 21.87
N MET A 25 -7.19 -46.41 22.92
CA MET A 25 -6.97 -44.96 22.90
C MET A 25 -6.13 -44.57 24.13
N SER A 26 -5.12 -43.72 23.97
CA SER A 26 -4.38 -43.21 25.12
C SER A 26 -5.18 -42.12 25.85
N TYR A 27 -4.94 -41.92 27.15
CA TYR A 27 -5.70 -40.92 27.92
C TYR A 27 -5.51 -39.51 27.35
N GLU A 28 -4.32 -39.20 26.83
CA GLU A 28 -3.95 -37.90 26.23
C GLU A 28 -4.72 -37.59 24.94
N GLN A 29 -5.30 -38.60 24.29
CA GLN A 29 -6.04 -38.45 23.03
C GLN A 29 -7.53 -38.09 23.24
N ARG A 30 -7.98 -37.98 24.50
CA ARG A 30 -9.38 -37.63 24.81
C ARG A 30 -9.69 -36.15 24.48
N PRO A 31 -10.92 -35.83 24.03
CA PRO A 31 -11.39 -34.46 23.87
C PRO A 31 -11.47 -33.71 25.20
N LEU A 32 -11.28 -32.39 25.16
CA LEU A 32 -11.37 -31.49 26.33
C LEU A 32 -12.67 -31.64 27.14
N TRP A 33 -13.80 -31.88 26.47
CA TRP A 33 -15.08 -32.03 27.16
C TRP A 33 -15.16 -33.29 28.04
N TYR A 34 -14.30 -34.30 27.80
CA TYR A 34 -14.32 -35.57 28.52
C TYR A 34 -14.09 -35.36 30.02
N ASP A 35 -13.09 -34.56 30.40
CA ASP A 35 -12.77 -34.31 31.81
C ASP A 35 -13.87 -33.52 32.50
N VAL A 36 -14.47 -32.56 31.79
CA VAL A 36 -15.59 -31.77 32.30
C VAL A 36 -16.81 -32.66 32.55
N TYR A 37 -17.14 -33.54 31.60
CA TYR A 37 -18.27 -34.47 31.73
C TYR A 37 -18.01 -35.52 32.82
N LYS A 38 -16.76 -36.01 32.96
CA LYS A 38 -16.35 -36.95 34.00
C LYS A 38 -16.42 -36.33 35.40
N ALA A 39 -15.97 -35.08 35.56
CA ALA A 39 -15.99 -34.36 36.83
C ALA A 39 -17.39 -33.88 37.21
N PHE A 40 -18.20 -33.49 36.22
CA PHE A 40 -19.54 -32.91 36.42
C PHE A 40 -20.57 -33.59 35.50
N PRO A 41 -20.89 -34.88 35.73
CA PRO A 41 -21.85 -35.58 34.90
C PRO A 41 -23.23 -34.92 35.05
N PRO A 42 -23.89 -34.55 33.93
CA PRO A 42 -25.17 -33.88 34.00
C PRO A 42 -26.22 -34.83 34.59
N LYS A 43 -27.04 -34.32 35.53
CA LYS A 43 -28.16 -35.09 36.12
C LYS A 43 -29.17 -35.59 35.05
N VAL A 44 -29.26 -34.89 33.92
CA VAL A 44 -30.10 -35.22 32.78
C VAL A 44 -29.31 -34.97 31.50
N GLU A 45 -29.25 -35.96 30.62
CA GLU A 45 -28.56 -35.89 29.33
C GLU A 45 -29.03 -34.70 28.47
N PRO A 46 -28.11 -33.87 27.95
CA PRO A 46 -28.46 -32.79 27.03
C PRO A 46 -29.02 -33.38 25.73
N THR A 47 -30.18 -32.89 25.30
CA THR A 47 -30.80 -33.24 24.01
C THR A 47 -30.96 -31.98 23.18
N TYR A 48 -30.80 -32.08 21.86
CA TYR A 48 -30.78 -30.95 20.92
C TYR A 48 -32.07 -30.09 20.96
N GLY A 49 -33.16 -30.61 21.54
CA GLY A 49 -34.44 -29.91 21.69
C GLY A 49 -34.75 -29.43 23.12
N ARG A 50 -33.81 -29.51 24.07
CA ARG A 50 -34.09 -29.09 25.44
C ARG A 50 -34.11 -27.55 25.52
N PRO A 51 -35.23 -26.93 25.96
CA PRO A 51 -35.23 -25.51 26.24
C PRO A 51 -34.24 -25.19 27.35
N VAL A 52 -33.45 -24.13 27.16
CA VAL A 52 -32.48 -23.65 28.14
C VAL A 52 -33.24 -23.31 29.43
N PRO A 53 -32.85 -23.85 30.60
CA PRO A 53 -33.49 -23.50 31.86
C PRO A 53 -33.46 -21.99 32.06
N PRO A 54 -34.51 -21.37 32.65
CA PRO A 54 -34.51 -19.96 33.01
C PRO A 54 -33.64 -19.76 34.26
N ALA A 55 -32.35 -20.11 34.16
CA ALA A 55 -31.36 -19.82 35.16
C ALA A 55 -30.67 -18.53 34.75
N HIS A 56 -30.67 -17.55 35.66
CA HIS A 56 -29.88 -16.34 35.47
C HIS A 56 -28.41 -16.75 35.48
N VAL A 57 -27.81 -16.82 34.29
CA VAL A 57 -26.37 -16.95 34.14
C VAL A 57 -25.79 -15.68 34.73
N ARG A 58 -24.98 -15.81 35.79
CA ARG A 58 -24.20 -14.66 36.27
C ARG A 58 -23.27 -14.26 35.14
N ASP A 59 -23.29 -12.99 34.78
CA ASP A 59 -22.27 -12.42 33.92
C ASP A 59 -20.94 -12.54 34.66
N ILE A 60 -20.10 -13.48 34.22
CA ILE A 60 -18.73 -13.59 34.69
C ILE A 60 -17.94 -12.56 33.87
N LEU A 61 -17.89 -11.34 34.38
CA LEU A 61 -17.02 -10.29 33.86
C LEU A 61 -15.70 -10.36 34.64
N TYR A 62 -14.64 -10.76 33.96
CA TYR A 62 -13.29 -10.66 34.52
C TYR A 62 -12.81 -9.20 34.47
N GLN A 63 -11.87 -8.83 35.32
CA GLN A 63 -11.30 -7.47 35.32
C GLN A 63 -10.70 -7.13 33.94
N GLU A 64 -10.09 -8.13 33.32
CA GLU A 64 -9.56 -8.10 31.97
C GLU A 64 -10.65 -7.84 30.92
N ASP A 65 -11.90 -8.22 31.15
CA ASP A 65 -13.01 -7.93 30.23
C ASP A 65 -13.47 -6.48 30.33
N LEU A 66 -13.37 -5.86 31.52
CA LEU A 66 -13.61 -4.43 31.70
C LEU A 66 -12.51 -3.61 31.02
N GLU A 67 -11.25 -3.99 31.22
CA GLU A 67 -10.10 -3.39 30.56
C GLU A 67 -10.17 -3.55 29.03
N ARG A 68 -10.55 -4.75 28.55
CA ARG A 68 -10.81 -5.00 27.13
C ARG A 68 -11.98 -4.17 26.60
N SER A 69 -13.05 -4.00 27.36
CA SER A 69 -14.20 -3.17 26.98
C SER A 69 -13.81 -1.69 26.90
N GLU A 70 -12.99 -1.21 27.82
CA GLU A 70 -12.52 0.19 27.85
C GLU A 70 -11.55 0.45 26.69
N ALA A 71 -10.60 -0.47 26.47
CA ALA A 71 -9.74 -0.48 25.29
C ALA A 71 -10.58 -0.57 24.00
N PHE A 72 -11.63 -1.40 23.96
CA PHE A 72 -12.53 -1.53 22.82
C PHE A 72 -13.24 -0.20 22.52
N ARG A 73 -13.85 0.45 23.51
CA ARG A 73 -14.48 1.76 23.31
C ARG A 73 -13.50 2.83 22.81
N ARG A 74 -12.25 2.75 23.25
CA ARG A 74 -11.19 3.69 22.88
C ARG A 74 -10.63 3.44 21.47
N TYR A 75 -10.47 2.17 21.06
CA TYR A 75 -9.70 1.79 19.87
C TYR A 75 -10.52 1.11 18.74
N GLN A 76 -11.79 0.73 18.98
CA GLN A 76 -12.65 0.06 17.98
C GLN A 76 -12.85 0.89 16.69
N LYS A 77 -12.89 2.23 16.81
CA LYS A 77 -13.10 3.12 15.64
C LYS A 77 -11.88 3.21 14.71
N LEU A 78 -10.73 2.69 15.12
CA LEU A 78 -9.48 2.75 14.37
C LEU A 78 -9.20 1.47 13.56
N GLY A 79 -10.10 0.48 13.58
CA GLY A 79 -9.91 -0.80 12.88
C GLY A 79 -8.81 -1.69 13.48
N LEU A 80 -8.37 -1.38 14.71
CA LEU A 80 -7.16 -1.96 15.29
C LEU A 80 -7.33 -3.33 15.95
N ILE A 81 -8.55 -3.79 16.27
CA ILE A 81 -8.72 -5.00 17.10
C ILE A 81 -10.02 -5.74 16.74
N ASN A 82 -9.94 -7.05 16.44
CA ASN A 82 -11.09 -7.96 16.39
C ASN A 82 -10.97 -9.02 17.50
N PRO A 83 -11.66 -8.85 18.64
CA PRO A 83 -11.47 -9.69 19.83
C PRO A 83 -12.22 -11.04 19.80
N PHE A 84 -12.93 -11.40 18.72
CA PHE A 84 -13.80 -12.59 18.69
C PHE A 84 -13.31 -13.76 17.82
N LYS A 85 -12.10 -13.67 17.26
CA LYS A 85 -11.49 -14.77 16.51
C LYS A 85 -10.62 -15.61 17.47
N VAL A 86 -10.93 -16.90 17.64
CA VAL A 86 -10.14 -17.84 18.48
C VAL A 86 -8.70 -18.04 17.94
N LYS A 87 -8.49 -17.70 16.66
CA LYS A 87 -7.18 -17.42 16.07
C LYS A 87 -7.20 -15.97 15.59
N ASP A 88 -6.87 -15.06 16.51
CA ASP A 88 -6.81 -13.62 16.27
C ASP A 88 -5.45 -13.25 15.67
N ASP A 89 -5.47 -12.82 14.42
CA ASP A 89 -4.33 -12.34 13.67
C ASP A 89 -4.06 -10.82 13.81
N ARG A 90 -4.85 -10.10 14.65
CA ARG A 90 -4.75 -8.67 15.08
C ARG A 90 -4.62 -7.67 13.93
N SER A 91 -5.04 -6.42 14.12
CA SER A 91 -4.82 -5.42 13.06
C SER A 91 -3.35 -5.33 12.68
N THR A 92 -3.11 -5.18 11.38
CA THR A 92 -1.79 -5.16 10.76
C THR A 92 -0.82 -4.23 11.49
N LEU A 93 -1.27 -3.01 11.82
CA LEU A 93 -0.46 -2.00 12.50
C LEU A 93 0.05 -2.47 13.89
N SER A 94 -0.84 -3.05 14.71
CA SER A 94 -0.50 -3.44 16.09
C SER A 94 0.41 -4.68 16.15
N ARG A 95 0.25 -5.61 15.21
CA ARG A 95 1.09 -6.82 15.11
C ARG A 95 2.48 -6.47 14.60
N GLU A 96 2.58 -5.58 13.63
CA GLU A 96 3.85 -5.15 13.05
C GLU A 96 4.69 -4.34 14.05
N LEU A 97 4.07 -3.37 14.74
CA LEU A 97 4.75 -2.60 15.79
C LEU A 97 5.25 -3.49 16.94
N ARG A 98 4.48 -4.49 17.36
CA ARG A 98 4.91 -5.43 18.41
C ARG A 98 6.01 -6.39 17.96
N ASN A 99 6.05 -6.75 16.67
CA ASN A 99 7.13 -7.57 16.13
C ASN A 99 8.44 -6.78 15.97
N LEU A 100 8.35 -5.48 15.68
CA LEU A 100 9.50 -4.58 15.57
C LEU A 100 10.03 -4.15 16.93
N HIS A 101 9.14 -4.05 17.90
CA HIS A 101 9.44 -3.59 19.25
C HIS A 101 8.87 -4.57 20.30
N PRO A 102 9.42 -5.80 20.39
CA PRO A 102 8.93 -6.81 21.32
C PRO A 102 9.07 -6.38 22.78
N ASP A 103 10.04 -5.51 23.06
CA ASP A 103 10.40 -5.07 24.41
C ASP A 103 9.62 -3.83 24.88
N LEU A 104 8.85 -3.18 24.00
CA LEU A 104 8.12 -1.97 24.38
C LEU A 104 6.83 -2.33 25.15
N PRO A 105 6.53 -1.62 26.26
CA PRO A 105 5.28 -1.80 26.97
C PRO A 105 4.08 -1.41 26.10
N THR A 106 2.94 -2.09 26.30
CA THR A 106 1.72 -1.89 25.47
C THR A 106 1.30 -0.42 25.34
N ASN A 107 1.48 0.39 26.38
CA ASN A 107 1.12 1.80 26.35
C ASN A 107 2.01 2.64 25.42
N GLU A 108 3.29 2.30 25.27
CA GLU A 108 4.18 2.98 24.33
C GLU A 108 3.95 2.52 22.90
N LEU A 109 3.68 1.22 22.70
CA LEU A 109 3.21 0.69 21.42
C LEU A 109 1.91 1.36 20.97
N LEU A 110 0.99 1.63 21.90
CA LEU A 110 -0.25 2.35 21.62
C LEU A 110 0.02 3.80 21.20
N LYS A 111 0.95 4.50 21.86
CA LYS A 111 1.37 5.86 21.45
C LYS A 111 2.00 5.88 20.06
N LEU A 112 2.91 4.94 19.78
CA LEU A 112 3.51 4.78 18.44
C LEU A 112 2.44 4.48 17.39
N SER A 113 1.47 3.63 17.72
CA SER A 113 0.33 3.35 16.83
C SER A 113 -0.54 4.60 16.62
N GLU A 114 -0.76 5.42 17.65
CA GLU A 114 -1.50 6.69 17.55
C GLU A 114 -0.76 7.71 16.68
N GLU A 115 0.58 7.77 16.75
CA GLU A 115 1.42 8.61 15.88
C GLU A 115 1.45 8.09 14.43
N GLU A 116 1.48 6.77 14.21
CA GLU A 116 1.36 6.18 12.89
C GLU A 116 -0.04 6.35 12.28
N LEU A 117 -1.10 6.32 13.09
CA LEU A 117 -2.48 6.59 12.66
C LEU A 117 -2.72 8.07 12.33
N GLN A 118 -1.83 8.97 12.75
CA GLN A 118 -1.83 10.36 12.28
C GLN A 118 -1.25 10.50 10.87
N LYS A 119 -0.50 9.49 10.37
CA LYS A 119 0.00 9.45 9.00
C LYS A 119 -1.09 8.93 8.07
N ASP A 120 -1.18 9.51 6.89
CA ASP A 120 -2.22 9.19 5.92
C ASP A 120 -1.75 8.23 4.84
N GLY A 121 -0.49 8.38 4.44
CA GLY A 121 0.18 7.44 3.58
C GLY A 121 1.68 7.42 3.82
N ASP A 122 2.31 6.39 3.26
CA ASP A 122 3.75 6.28 3.18
C ASP A 122 4.18 5.64 1.86
N LEU A 123 5.47 5.79 1.57
CA LEU A 123 6.16 5.27 0.42
C LEU A 123 7.09 4.14 0.87
N ILE A 124 7.02 2.99 0.22
CA ILE A 124 7.93 1.85 0.44
C ILE A 124 8.68 1.56 -0.86
N PHE A 125 9.99 1.76 -0.85
CA PHE A 125 10.84 1.45 -2.00
C PHE A 125 11.14 -0.05 -2.02
N LEU A 126 10.71 -0.76 -3.05
CA LEU A 126 11.02 -2.19 -3.24
C LEU A 126 12.33 -2.39 -4.01
N GLY A 127 12.68 -1.43 -4.86
CA GLY A 127 13.95 -1.41 -5.56
C GLY A 127 14.29 -0.01 -6.07
N THR A 128 15.58 0.29 -6.03
CA THR A 128 16.15 1.64 -6.25
C THR A 128 17.25 1.66 -7.30
N ALA A 129 17.49 0.55 -8.01
CA ALA A 129 18.53 0.45 -9.03
C ALA A 129 18.07 0.91 -10.41
N SER A 130 19.02 1.43 -11.18
CA SER A 130 18.88 1.66 -12.61
C SER A 130 19.35 0.47 -13.46
N GLY A 131 18.58 0.17 -14.51
CA GLY A 131 18.91 -0.74 -15.61
C GLY A 131 18.68 -2.22 -15.32
N TYR A 132 19.07 -2.71 -14.14
CA TYR A 132 18.89 -4.11 -13.74
C TYR A 132 19.01 -4.30 -12.22
N PRO A 133 18.39 -5.35 -11.65
CA PRO A 133 18.54 -5.66 -10.22
C PRO A 133 19.94 -6.19 -9.91
N SER A 134 20.45 -5.88 -8.72
CA SER A 134 21.65 -6.47 -8.14
C SER A 134 21.34 -7.05 -6.76
N PRO A 135 22.24 -7.86 -6.17
CA PRO A 135 22.02 -8.40 -4.82
C PRO A 135 21.83 -7.32 -3.74
N ARG A 136 22.24 -6.07 -4.00
CA ARG A 136 22.15 -4.95 -3.05
C ARG A 136 21.00 -3.99 -3.34
N ARG A 137 20.54 -3.89 -4.60
CA ARG A 137 19.45 -2.99 -5.02
C ARG A 137 18.58 -3.68 -6.06
N GLY A 138 17.29 -3.85 -5.77
CA GLY A 138 16.29 -4.32 -6.73
C GLY A 138 16.04 -3.31 -7.85
N ALA A 139 15.48 -3.78 -8.95
CA ALA A 139 14.99 -2.92 -10.04
C ALA A 139 13.79 -2.08 -9.58
N SER A 140 13.45 -1.05 -10.36
CA SER A 140 12.43 -0.05 -10.04
C SER A 140 11.12 -0.65 -9.53
N GLY A 141 10.71 -0.22 -8.34
CA GLY A 141 9.42 -0.57 -7.76
C GLY A 141 9.17 0.21 -6.48
N LEU A 142 8.01 0.86 -6.39
CA LEU A 142 7.62 1.72 -5.28
C LEU A 142 6.16 1.47 -4.90
N ILE A 143 5.89 1.22 -3.63
CA ILE A 143 4.53 1.13 -3.11
C ILE A 143 4.15 2.46 -2.45
N LEU A 144 3.03 3.04 -2.88
CA LEU A 144 2.31 4.06 -2.14
C LEU A 144 1.20 3.37 -1.33
N ARG A 145 1.27 3.45 0.00
CA ARG A 145 0.21 2.92 0.87
C ARG A 145 -0.71 4.03 1.32
N ASP A 146 -2.01 3.74 1.32
CA ASP A 146 -2.97 4.48 2.11
C ASP A 146 -3.19 3.75 3.43
N LEU A 147 -2.69 4.33 4.52
CA LEU A 147 -2.74 3.71 5.84
C LEU A 147 -4.16 3.65 6.41
N LYS A 148 -5.11 4.41 5.85
CA LYS A 148 -6.51 4.41 6.29
C LYS A 148 -7.32 3.32 5.64
N SER A 149 -7.25 3.18 4.32
CA SER A 149 -7.97 2.11 3.60
C SER A 149 -7.21 0.79 3.59
N GLY A 150 -5.89 0.82 3.81
CA GLY A 150 -5.00 -0.32 3.61
C GLY A 150 -4.75 -0.63 2.13
N SER A 151 -5.21 0.21 1.20
CA SER A 151 -4.93 0.07 -0.23
C SER A 151 -3.45 0.32 -0.52
N GLN A 152 -2.88 -0.45 -1.45
CA GLN A 152 -1.50 -0.30 -1.90
C GLN A 152 -1.49 -0.08 -3.41
N TRP A 153 -0.77 0.94 -3.86
CA TRP A 153 -0.58 1.22 -5.29
C TRP A 153 0.89 1.03 -5.63
N LEU A 154 1.17 0.30 -6.71
CA LEU A 154 2.53 0.02 -7.16
C LEU A 154 2.89 0.94 -8.32
N PHE A 155 4.05 1.57 -8.24
CA PHE A 155 4.66 2.36 -9.31
C PHE A 155 5.92 1.65 -9.78
N ASP A 156 5.91 1.28 -11.05
CA ASP A 156 6.84 0.36 -11.71
C ASP A 156 6.94 -1.03 -11.06
N CYS A 157 7.29 -2.02 -11.88
CA CYS A 157 7.35 -3.41 -11.50
C CYS A 157 8.51 -4.12 -12.22
N GLY A 158 9.72 -3.69 -11.91
CA GLY A 158 10.95 -4.31 -12.37
C GLY A 158 11.11 -5.78 -11.99
N GLU A 159 12.08 -6.45 -12.60
CA GLU A 159 12.36 -7.84 -12.28
C GLU A 159 12.68 -8.02 -10.78
N GLY A 160 12.03 -9.00 -10.15
CA GLY A 160 12.21 -9.29 -8.73
C GLY A 160 11.33 -8.48 -7.77
N THR A 161 10.50 -7.53 -8.23
CA THR A 161 9.58 -6.77 -7.36
C THR A 161 8.72 -7.67 -6.46
N GLN A 162 8.22 -8.80 -6.98
CA GLN A 162 7.47 -9.77 -6.19
C GLN A 162 8.26 -10.37 -5.02
N ILE A 163 9.57 -10.61 -5.20
CA ILE A 163 10.45 -11.17 -4.16
C ILE A 163 10.73 -10.08 -3.12
N GLN A 164 10.98 -8.84 -3.55
CA GLN A 164 11.15 -7.70 -2.65
C GLN A 164 9.88 -7.45 -1.83
N ALA A 165 8.71 -7.49 -2.46
CA ALA A 165 7.42 -7.41 -1.79
C ALA A 165 7.21 -8.53 -0.76
N GLN A 166 7.71 -9.75 -1.03
CA GLN A 166 7.65 -10.85 -0.05
C GLN A 166 8.61 -10.67 1.14
N LYS A 167 9.77 -10.02 0.93
CA LYS A 167 10.73 -9.70 2.00
C LYS A 167 10.23 -8.56 2.90
N CYS A 168 9.46 -7.63 2.36
CA CYS A 168 8.91 -6.50 3.09
C CYS A 168 7.60 -6.87 3.78
N ARG A 169 7.61 -6.97 5.11
CA ARG A 169 6.43 -7.37 5.90
C ARG A 169 5.23 -6.43 5.74
N LEU A 170 5.51 -5.16 5.46
CA LEU A 170 4.55 -4.07 5.29
C LEU A 170 3.81 -4.08 3.95
N VAL A 171 4.30 -4.86 2.97
CA VAL A 171 3.71 -4.96 1.64
C VAL A 171 2.83 -6.20 1.58
N HIS A 172 1.56 -5.97 1.25
CA HIS A 172 0.56 -7.01 1.12
C HIS A 172 0.13 -7.05 -0.34
N MET A 173 0.70 -7.98 -1.11
CA MET A 173 0.45 -8.07 -2.55
C MET A 173 -1.04 -8.20 -2.90
N GLY A 174 -1.86 -8.82 -2.05
CA GLY A 174 -3.32 -8.91 -2.23
C GLY A 174 -4.08 -7.59 -2.00
N ARG A 175 -3.43 -6.55 -1.48
CA ARG A 175 -3.95 -5.19 -1.33
C ARG A 175 -3.52 -4.27 -2.49
N ILE A 176 -2.72 -4.78 -3.44
CA ILE A 176 -2.30 -4.02 -4.62
C ILE A 176 -3.48 -3.93 -5.58
N SER A 177 -4.12 -2.77 -5.62
CA SER A 177 -5.33 -2.53 -6.43
C SER A 177 -5.03 -1.81 -7.74
N ASN A 178 -3.97 -0.99 -7.77
CA ASN A 178 -3.54 -0.22 -8.93
C ASN A 178 -2.03 -0.38 -9.13
N ILE A 179 -1.62 -0.59 -10.39
CA ILE A 179 -0.23 -0.66 -10.83
C ILE A 179 -0.04 0.40 -11.91
N PHE A 180 0.97 1.25 -11.79
CA PHE A 180 1.30 2.32 -12.72
C PHE A 180 2.70 2.06 -13.28
N ILE A 181 2.83 1.88 -14.58
CA ILE A 181 4.09 1.63 -15.29
C ILE A 181 4.48 2.90 -16.03
N SER A 182 5.64 3.47 -15.71
CA SER A 182 6.13 4.70 -16.32
C SER A 182 6.49 4.51 -17.80
N HIS A 183 7.25 3.45 -18.10
CA HIS A 183 7.70 3.12 -19.46
C HIS A 183 7.99 1.62 -19.61
N LEU A 184 8.24 1.16 -20.84
CA LEU A 184 8.35 -0.27 -21.17
C LEU A 184 9.79 -0.81 -21.20
N HIS A 185 10.73 -0.19 -20.48
CA HIS A 185 12.01 -0.84 -20.21
C HIS A 185 11.87 -1.98 -19.20
N GLY A 186 12.76 -2.96 -19.32
CA GLY A 186 12.67 -4.23 -18.61
C GLY A 186 12.72 -4.11 -17.09
N ASP A 187 13.57 -3.22 -16.59
CA ASP A 187 13.73 -2.89 -15.19
C ASP A 187 12.55 -2.13 -14.58
N HIS A 188 11.52 -1.80 -15.37
CA HIS A 188 10.27 -1.22 -14.90
C HIS A 188 9.05 -2.13 -15.13
N VAL A 189 9.15 -3.19 -15.94
CA VAL A 189 7.98 -4.00 -16.35
C VAL A 189 8.15 -5.51 -16.28
N TYR A 190 9.37 -6.06 -16.30
CA TYR A 190 9.58 -7.51 -16.41
C TYR A 190 9.11 -8.31 -15.18
N GLY A 191 8.98 -7.67 -14.02
CA GLY A 191 8.42 -8.32 -12.83
C GLY A 191 6.90 -8.48 -12.87
N LEU A 192 6.21 -7.75 -13.75
CA LEU A 192 4.75 -7.64 -13.73
C LEU A 192 4.04 -8.99 -13.94
N PRO A 193 4.37 -9.82 -14.95
CA PRO A 193 3.70 -11.12 -15.12
C PRO A 193 3.88 -12.03 -13.89
N GLY A 194 5.10 -12.07 -13.33
CA GLY A 194 5.41 -12.86 -12.14
C GLY A 194 4.65 -12.39 -10.90
N LEU A 195 4.57 -11.07 -10.68
CA LEU A 195 3.81 -10.49 -9.57
C LEU A 195 2.33 -10.88 -9.66
N LEU A 196 1.70 -10.77 -10.84
CA LEU A 196 0.29 -11.13 -11.03
C LEU A 196 0.04 -12.62 -10.72
N CYS A 197 0.93 -13.50 -11.19
CA CYS A 197 0.86 -14.94 -10.87
C CYS A 197 0.95 -15.20 -9.36
N THR A 198 1.85 -14.51 -8.66
CA THR A 198 2.05 -14.65 -7.22
C THR A 198 0.86 -14.13 -6.42
N ILE A 199 0.23 -13.02 -6.84
CA ILE A 199 -1.02 -12.54 -6.24
C ILE A 199 -2.11 -13.61 -6.38
N ALA A 200 -2.23 -14.24 -7.56
CA ALA A 200 -3.26 -15.25 -7.82
C ALA A 200 -3.09 -16.48 -6.91
N GLN A 201 -1.86 -16.96 -6.76
CA GLN A 201 -1.55 -18.12 -5.92
C GLN A 201 -1.74 -17.84 -4.43
N ARG A 202 -1.39 -16.64 -3.96
CA ARG A 202 -1.62 -16.28 -2.55
C ARG A 202 -3.07 -15.96 -2.23
N GLY A 203 -3.89 -15.61 -3.23
CA GLY A 203 -5.34 -15.46 -3.08
C GLY A 203 -6.05 -16.75 -2.66
N GLU A 204 -5.48 -17.93 -2.94
CA GLU A 204 -5.96 -19.21 -2.41
C GLU A 204 -5.62 -19.41 -0.92
N ALA A 205 -4.70 -18.61 -0.35
CA ALA A 205 -4.14 -18.80 1.00
C ALA A 205 -4.45 -17.66 2.00
N GLY A 206 -5.14 -16.57 1.61
CA GLY A 206 -5.55 -15.53 2.56
C GLY A 206 -6.44 -14.42 1.98
N ASP A 207 -7.51 -14.09 2.72
CA ASP A 207 -8.35 -12.87 2.78
C ASP A 207 -8.63 -12.03 1.52
N ILE A 208 -8.41 -12.55 0.32
CA ILE A 208 -9.08 -12.07 -0.88
C ILE A 208 -10.45 -12.73 -0.87
N SER A 209 -11.51 -11.91 -0.81
CA SER A 209 -12.85 -12.39 -1.14
C SER A 209 -12.82 -12.86 -2.59
N LEU A 210 -12.54 -14.16 -2.77
CA LEU A 210 -12.73 -14.86 -4.02
C LEU A 210 -14.20 -14.70 -4.34
N ALA A 211 -14.51 -13.83 -5.30
CA ALA A 211 -15.81 -13.84 -5.92
C ALA A 211 -15.97 -15.25 -6.48
N SER A 212 -16.87 -16.04 -5.88
CA SER A 212 -17.32 -17.31 -6.44
C SER A 212 -17.60 -17.09 -7.92
N SER A 213 -17.21 -18.04 -8.78
CA SER A 213 -17.37 -17.99 -10.24
C SER A 213 -18.78 -17.60 -10.74
N GLU A 214 -19.79 -17.59 -9.86
CA GLU A 214 -21.17 -17.18 -10.11
C GLU A 214 -21.45 -15.66 -9.88
N ASN A 215 -20.50 -14.92 -9.29
CA ASN A 215 -20.58 -13.49 -8.99
C ASN A 215 -19.34 -12.75 -9.50
N ALA A 216 -18.92 -13.00 -10.75
CA ALA A 216 -17.86 -12.21 -11.38
C ALA A 216 -18.22 -10.71 -11.28
N THR A 217 -17.57 -9.99 -10.37
CA THR A 217 -17.77 -8.56 -10.20
C THR A 217 -17.40 -7.89 -11.51
N LYS A 218 -18.27 -7.01 -12.05
CA LYS A 218 -18.00 -6.22 -13.27
C LYS A 218 -16.77 -5.29 -13.17
N LYS A 219 -16.07 -5.26 -12.03
CA LYS A 219 -14.90 -4.42 -11.75
C LYS A 219 -13.64 -5.30 -11.61
N PRO A 220 -12.50 -4.93 -12.24
CA PRO A 220 -11.24 -5.64 -12.07
C PRO A 220 -10.73 -5.56 -10.63
N CYS A 221 -10.08 -6.61 -10.17
CA CYS A 221 -9.39 -6.63 -8.87
C CYS A 221 -8.07 -5.83 -8.92
N VAL A 222 -7.38 -5.86 -10.07
CA VAL A 222 -6.13 -5.10 -10.30
C VAL A 222 -6.27 -4.29 -11.58
N ASN A 223 -6.12 -2.96 -11.49
CA ASN A 223 -5.99 -2.10 -12.66
C ASN A 223 -4.51 -1.82 -12.93
N ILE A 224 -4.12 -1.89 -14.19
CA ILE A 224 -2.74 -1.66 -14.63
C ILE A 224 -2.77 -0.48 -15.62
N TYR A 225 -2.02 0.57 -15.35
CA TYR A 225 -1.93 1.78 -16.16
C TYR A 225 -0.51 1.92 -16.71
N GLY A 226 -0.35 2.28 -17.98
CA GLY A 226 0.97 2.54 -18.55
C GLY A 226 0.92 2.80 -20.06
N PRO A 227 2.06 2.86 -20.76
CA PRO A 227 2.09 3.15 -22.19
C PRO A 227 1.45 2.05 -23.05
N GLN A 228 1.11 2.41 -24.30
CA GLN A 228 0.68 1.47 -25.32
C GLN A 228 1.69 0.33 -25.51
N GLY A 229 1.21 -0.91 -25.60
CA GLY A 229 2.04 -2.13 -25.68
C GLY A 229 2.01 -2.95 -24.39
N LEU A 230 1.69 -2.31 -23.26
CA LEU A 230 1.59 -2.97 -21.95
C LEU A 230 0.52 -4.06 -21.93
N ARG A 231 -0.64 -3.84 -22.57
CA ARG A 231 -1.71 -4.84 -22.62
C ARG A 231 -1.25 -6.10 -23.33
N ARG A 232 -0.63 -5.91 -24.50
CA ARG A 232 -0.10 -7.02 -25.31
C ARG A 232 0.99 -7.78 -24.56
N PHE A 233 1.91 -7.07 -23.91
CA PHE A 233 2.97 -7.67 -23.09
C PHE A 233 2.41 -8.60 -21.99
N VAL A 234 1.49 -8.08 -21.15
CA VAL A 234 0.88 -8.86 -20.07
C VAL A 234 0.08 -10.05 -20.63
N ARG A 235 -0.74 -9.80 -21.65
CA ARG A 235 -1.57 -10.83 -22.28
C ARG A 235 -0.73 -11.97 -22.84
N LEU A 236 0.31 -11.67 -23.62
CA LEU A 236 1.19 -12.68 -24.22
C LEU A 236 1.97 -13.46 -23.16
N ALA A 237 2.54 -12.78 -22.16
CA ALA A 237 3.28 -13.44 -21.10
C ALA A 237 2.41 -14.46 -20.34
N LEU A 238 1.17 -14.09 -20.02
CA LEU A 238 0.22 -14.98 -19.33
C LEU A 238 -0.34 -16.08 -20.25
N ALA A 239 -0.63 -15.76 -21.51
CA ALA A 239 -1.14 -16.73 -22.49
C ALA A 239 -0.12 -17.83 -22.79
N ILE A 240 1.12 -17.46 -23.12
CA ILE A 240 2.19 -18.40 -23.51
C ILE A 240 2.60 -19.26 -22.32
N SER A 241 2.66 -18.69 -21.12
CA SER A 241 2.92 -19.45 -19.88
C SER A 241 1.75 -20.33 -19.44
N ARG A 242 0.59 -20.27 -20.13
CA ARG A 242 -0.66 -20.97 -19.78
C ARG A 242 -1.14 -20.67 -18.37
N THR A 243 -0.91 -19.45 -17.90
CA THR A 243 -1.30 -19.01 -16.57
C THR A 243 -2.83 -18.89 -16.47
N ARG A 244 -3.39 -19.44 -15.40
CA ARG A 244 -4.81 -19.28 -15.05
C ARG A 244 -4.91 -18.51 -13.75
N MET A 245 -5.38 -17.27 -13.81
CA MET A 245 -5.60 -16.44 -12.63
C MET A 245 -7.06 -16.56 -12.17
N GLN A 246 -7.24 -16.52 -10.85
CA GLN A 246 -8.56 -16.61 -10.19
C GLN A 246 -9.21 -15.25 -9.93
N TYR A 247 -8.49 -14.17 -10.21
CA TYR A 247 -9.00 -12.81 -10.11
C TYR A 247 -8.90 -12.12 -11.46
N SER A 248 -9.62 -11.00 -11.61
CA SER A 248 -9.66 -10.23 -12.84
C SER A 248 -8.71 -9.04 -12.83
N TYR A 249 -8.11 -8.73 -13.97
CA TYR A 249 -7.31 -7.52 -14.16
C TYR A 249 -7.78 -6.74 -15.39
N ALA A 250 -7.46 -5.45 -15.47
CA ALA A 250 -7.66 -4.63 -16.66
C ALA A 250 -6.40 -3.80 -16.94
N VAL A 251 -6.04 -3.65 -18.22
CA VAL A 251 -4.89 -2.82 -18.64
C VAL A 251 -5.38 -1.57 -19.37
N HIS A 252 -5.14 -0.41 -18.78
CA HIS A 252 -5.44 0.90 -19.33
C HIS A 252 -4.18 1.50 -19.94
N GLU A 253 -4.21 1.75 -21.24
CA GLU A 253 -3.05 2.25 -21.98
C GLU A 253 -3.17 3.75 -22.20
N LEU A 254 -2.15 4.50 -21.81
CA LEU A 254 -2.00 5.91 -22.10
C LEU A 254 -1.41 6.06 -23.50
N ILE A 255 -2.17 6.67 -24.40
CA ILE A 255 -1.81 6.75 -25.81
C ILE A 255 -0.99 7.99 -26.09
N MET A 256 0.30 7.81 -26.39
CA MET A 256 1.21 8.92 -26.66
C MET A 256 1.17 9.36 -28.13
N ARG A 257 0.84 10.64 -28.33
CA ARG A 257 1.01 11.35 -29.61
C ARG A 257 2.48 11.54 -29.99
N LYS A 258 2.74 11.93 -31.24
CA LYS A 258 4.10 12.05 -31.81
C LYS A 258 4.99 13.01 -31.01
N GLU A 259 4.44 14.11 -30.52
CA GLU A 259 5.14 15.15 -29.74
C GLU A 259 5.63 14.66 -28.35
N HIS A 260 5.00 13.62 -27.81
CA HIS A 260 5.42 13.01 -26.54
C HIS A 260 6.58 12.03 -26.72
N ARG A 261 6.81 11.55 -27.96
CA ARG A 261 7.84 10.56 -28.24
C ARG A 261 9.19 11.24 -28.41
N PRO A 262 10.30 10.51 -28.18
CA PRO A 262 11.64 11.01 -28.49
C PRO A 262 11.76 11.33 -29.99
N GLU A 263 12.64 12.27 -30.33
CA GLU A 263 12.86 12.64 -31.73
C GLU A 263 13.38 11.43 -32.53
N GLY A 264 12.77 11.16 -33.68
CA GLY A 264 13.11 10.00 -34.50
C GLY A 264 12.68 8.65 -33.94
N TYR A 265 11.93 8.60 -32.84
CA TYR A 265 11.45 7.34 -32.26
C TYR A 265 10.35 6.71 -33.13
N GLU A 266 10.61 5.47 -33.56
CA GLU A 266 9.64 4.64 -34.28
C GLU A 266 9.40 3.33 -33.51
N ASP A 267 8.13 2.91 -33.47
CA ASP A 267 7.76 1.65 -32.87
C ASP A 267 8.30 0.50 -33.73
N TRP A 268 9.35 -0.16 -33.26
CA TRP A 268 9.97 -1.32 -33.91
C TRP A 268 9.21 -2.65 -33.71
N ALA A 269 8.13 -2.64 -32.92
CA ALA A 269 7.31 -3.79 -32.62
C ALA A 269 5.83 -3.44 -32.73
N SER A 270 5.00 -4.43 -33.08
CA SER A 270 3.55 -4.27 -33.02
C SER A 270 3.13 -4.13 -31.55
N LEU A 271 2.63 -2.96 -31.16
CA LEU A 271 2.21 -2.70 -29.79
C LEU A 271 0.77 -3.14 -29.53
N GLU A 272 -0.06 -3.20 -30.58
CA GLU A 272 -1.47 -3.56 -30.47
C GLU A 272 -1.65 -5.07 -30.38
N ALA A 273 -2.50 -5.49 -29.44
CA ALA A 273 -2.88 -6.89 -29.34
C ALA A 273 -3.85 -7.23 -30.48
N ASP A 274 -3.41 -8.11 -31.38
CA ASP A 274 -4.22 -8.58 -32.49
C ASP A 274 -5.42 -9.41 -31.95
N PRO A 275 -6.68 -9.07 -32.28
CA PRO A 275 -7.84 -9.77 -31.71
C PRO A 275 -7.90 -11.27 -32.03
N GLU A 276 -7.33 -11.70 -33.15
CA GLU A 276 -7.34 -13.10 -33.60
C GLU A 276 -6.16 -13.87 -33.04
N ARG A 277 -4.95 -13.29 -33.05
CA ARG A 277 -3.72 -13.94 -32.59
C ARG A 277 -3.50 -13.83 -31.09
N ASP A 278 -3.91 -12.70 -30.51
CA ASP A 278 -3.72 -12.34 -29.11
C ASP A 278 -5.11 -12.11 -28.45
N PRO A 279 -6.04 -13.09 -28.43
CA PRO A 279 -7.38 -12.87 -27.88
C PRO A 279 -7.32 -12.57 -26.36
N PRO A 280 -8.24 -11.75 -25.81
CA PRO A 280 -8.30 -11.48 -24.38
C PRO A 280 -8.41 -12.75 -23.54
N LEU A 281 -7.70 -12.78 -22.41
CA LEU A 281 -7.77 -13.90 -21.48
C LEU A 281 -9.08 -13.88 -20.67
N ALA A 282 -9.52 -15.04 -20.16
CA ALA A 282 -10.73 -15.12 -19.34
C ALA A 282 -10.69 -14.26 -18.05
N CYS A 283 -9.47 -14.00 -17.54
CA CYS A 283 -9.23 -13.12 -16.39
C CYS A 283 -8.96 -11.65 -16.79
N GLU A 284 -8.93 -11.35 -18.09
CA GLU A 284 -8.70 -10.00 -18.60
C GLU A 284 -10.03 -9.29 -18.89
N LEU A 285 -10.33 -8.27 -18.09
CA LEU A 285 -11.45 -7.37 -18.36
C LEU A 285 -11.06 -6.27 -19.35
N PRO A 286 -12.02 -5.71 -20.11
CA PRO A 286 -11.74 -4.64 -21.06
C PRO A 286 -11.03 -3.45 -20.42
N GLY A 287 -9.87 -3.11 -20.99
CA GLY A 287 -9.10 -1.93 -20.67
C GLY A 287 -9.60 -0.66 -21.37
N ARG A 288 -9.00 0.49 -21.01
CA ARG A 288 -9.26 1.77 -21.69
C ARG A 288 -8.03 2.19 -22.50
N SER A 289 -8.24 2.82 -23.65
CA SER A 289 -7.21 3.60 -24.33
C SER A 289 -7.42 5.07 -23.94
N ILE A 290 -6.55 5.59 -23.10
CA ILE A 290 -6.66 6.91 -22.49
C ILE A 290 -5.82 7.89 -23.32
N TRP A 291 -6.49 8.79 -24.02
CA TRP A 291 -5.84 9.80 -24.83
C TRP A 291 -5.51 11.04 -24.00
N PRO A 292 -4.39 11.73 -24.27
CA PRO A 292 -4.12 13.01 -23.65
C PRO A 292 -5.09 14.06 -24.20
N ASN A 293 -5.37 15.07 -23.37
CA ASN A 293 -6.09 16.26 -23.76
C ASN A 293 -5.30 17.07 -24.80
N ASP A 294 -5.91 18.12 -25.37
CA ASP A 294 -5.29 18.98 -26.39
C ASP A 294 -3.93 19.56 -25.95
N ASP A 295 -3.79 19.78 -24.66
CA ASP A 295 -2.56 20.25 -24.04
C ASP A 295 -1.50 19.17 -23.82
N GLY A 296 -1.75 17.90 -24.14
CA GLY A 296 -0.80 16.81 -23.94
C GLY A 296 -0.85 16.12 -22.57
N PHE A 297 -1.78 16.49 -21.68
CA PHE A 297 -1.89 15.87 -20.35
C PHE A 297 -2.96 14.79 -20.28
N TRP A 298 -2.72 13.77 -19.45
CA TRP A 298 -3.74 12.80 -19.07
C TRP A 298 -4.34 13.18 -17.73
N ILE A 299 -5.58 13.64 -17.73
CA ILE A 299 -6.25 14.12 -16.52
C ILE A 299 -7.11 13.01 -15.92
N ASN A 300 -6.90 12.69 -14.64
CA ASN A 300 -7.67 11.71 -13.89
C ASN A 300 -7.76 10.33 -14.58
N VAL A 301 -6.62 9.70 -14.81
CA VAL A 301 -6.50 8.42 -15.56
C VAL A 301 -7.26 7.28 -14.90
N THR A 302 -7.44 7.31 -13.58
CA THR A 302 -8.23 6.30 -12.84
C THR A 302 -9.75 6.50 -13.02
N GLY A 303 -10.19 7.64 -13.57
CA GLY A 303 -11.61 7.97 -13.74
C GLY A 303 -12.30 8.37 -12.43
N GLY A 304 -11.52 8.75 -11.41
CA GLY A 304 -11.98 8.99 -10.04
C GLY A 304 -12.10 7.68 -9.29
N GLU A 305 -11.13 7.38 -8.43
CA GLU A 305 -11.27 6.28 -7.48
C GLU A 305 -12.45 6.53 -6.54
N GLN A 306 -13.00 5.47 -5.95
CA GLN A 306 -14.17 5.61 -5.04
C GLN A 306 -13.88 6.52 -3.83
N ASP A 307 -12.61 6.68 -3.49
CA ASP A 307 -12.14 7.53 -2.40
C ASP A 307 -12.01 9.01 -2.79
N GLY A 308 -12.13 9.36 -4.08
CA GLY A 308 -11.94 10.71 -4.62
C GLY A 308 -10.50 11.05 -5.00
N THR A 309 -9.58 10.08 -5.00
CA THR A 309 -8.18 10.29 -5.40
C THR A 309 -8.08 10.51 -6.92
N LEU A 310 -7.39 11.58 -7.31
CA LEU A 310 -7.11 11.92 -8.70
C LEU A 310 -5.69 11.48 -9.06
N VAL A 311 -5.54 10.89 -10.25
CA VAL A 311 -4.22 10.57 -10.80
C VAL A 311 -4.08 11.22 -12.17
N HIS A 312 -3.14 12.16 -12.29
CA HIS A 312 -2.78 12.76 -13.56
C HIS A 312 -1.48 12.13 -14.08
N ALA A 313 -1.28 12.18 -15.40
CA ALA A 313 0.00 11.80 -16.00
C ALA A 313 0.52 12.89 -16.95
N VAL A 314 1.85 12.97 -17.04
CA VAL A 314 2.60 13.84 -17.94
C VAL A 314 3.59 13.02 -18.76
N ALA A 315 3.89 13.46 -19.98
CA ALA A 315 4.96 12.86 -20.75
C ALA A 315 6.33 13.34 -20.22
N LEU A 316 7.30 12.43 -20.16
CA LEU A 316 8.68 12.70 -19.79
C LEU A 316 9.60 12.52 -21.01
N LYS A 317 10.75 13.18 -21.01
CA LYS A 317 11.75 12.97 -22.06
C LYS A 317 12.74 11.90 -21.62
N HIS A 318 12.75 10.78 -22.34
CA HIS A 318 13.60 9.62 -22.09
C HIS A 318 13.99 8.95 -23.42
N ALA A 319 14.76 7.85 -23.40
CA ALA A 319 15.16 7.12 -24.62
C ALA A 319 13.98 6.42 -25.31
N VAL A 320 12.93 6.10 -24.55
CA VAL A 320 11.64 5.58 -25.02
C VAL A 320 10.51 6.43 -24.43
N PRO A 321 9.27 6.33 -24.94
CA PRO A 321 8.15 7.08 -24.40
C PRO A 321 7.94 6.76 -22.90
N SER A 322 7.95 7.81 -22.06
CA SER A 322 7.93 7.70 -20.59
C SER A 322 6.90 8.63 -19.96
N LEU A 323 6.41 8.25 -18.77
CA LEU A 323 5.34 8.92 -18.03
C LEU A 323 5.78 9.30 -16.61
N GLY A 324 5.31 10.45 -16.16
CA GLY A 324 5.32 10.85 -14.76
C GLY A 324 3.89 10.90 -14.21
N TRP A 325 3.73 10.56 -12.93
CA TRP A 325 2.43 10.48 -12.26
C TRP A 325 2.30 11.57 -11.19
N LEU A 326 1.13 12.21 -11.12
CA LEU A 326 0.76 13.11 -10.03
C LEU A 326 -0.51 12.58 -9.36
N VAL A 327 -0.36 12.07 -8.15
CA VAL A 327 -1.44 11.58 -7.29
C VAL A 327 -1.88 12.69 -6.35
N ILE A 328 -3.17 13.00 -6.35
CA ILE A 328 -3.79 14.00 -5.49
C ILE A 328 -4.92 13.33 -4.72
N LYS A 329 -4.70 13.10 -3.42
CA LYS A 329 -5.78 12.68 -2.52
C LYS A 329 -6.74 13.85 -2.26
N PRO A 330 -8.03 13.59 -2.02
CA PRO A 330 -8.97 14.65 -1.68
C PRO A 330 -8.70 15.22 -0.30
N ASP A 331 -9.14 16.47 -0.12
CA ASP A 331 -9.12 17.12 1.19
C ASP A 331 -10.03 16.37 2.16
N ARG A 332 -9.58 16.34 3.42
CA ARG A 332 -10.26 15.58 4.45
C ARG A 332 -11.16 16.48 5.27
N GLN A 333 -12.34 15.94 5.58
CA GLN A 333 -13.17 16.53 6.62
C GLN A 333 -12.38 16.58 7.93
N PRO A 334 -12.41 17.70 8.65
CA PRO A 334 -11.70 17.81 9.91
C PRO A 334 -12.20 16.78 10.93
N SER A 335 -11.30 16.33 11.80
CA SER A 335 -11.67 15.41 12.86
C SER A 335 -12.61 16.08 13.86
N LEU A 336 -13.62 15.34 14.34
CA LEU A 336 -14.48 15.82 15.40
C LEU A 336 -13.75 15.67 16.75
N ARG A 337 -13.55 16.77 17.47
CA ARG A 337 -13.11 16.78 18.87
C ARG A 337 -14.27 16.33 19.75
N VAL A 338 -14.42 15.02 19.87
CA VAL A 338 -15.55 14.37 20.55
C VAL A 338 -15.70 14.87 21.99
N ASP A 339 -14.59 15.04 22.71
CA ASP A 339 -14.61 15.50 24.10
C ASP A 339 -15.13 16.94 24.23
N VAL A 340 -14.80 17.81 23.28
CA VAL A 340 -15.32 19.19 23.21
C VAL A 340 -16.80 19.18 22.84
N ALA A 341 -17.22 18.31 21.91
CA ALA A 341 -18.65 18.18 21.57
C ALA A 341 -19.47 17.70 22.77
N ARG A 342 -18.96 16.73 23.55
CA ARG A 342 -19.60 16.24 24.77
C ARG A 342 -19.67 17.29 25.86
N SER A 343 -18.61 18.08 26.06
CA SER A 343 -18.62 19.16 27.06
C SER A 343 -19.62 20.28 26.72
N LEU A 344 -19.91 20.47 25.43
CA LEU A 344 -20.98 21.34 24.94
C LEU A 344 -22.38 20.68 24.96
N GLY A 345 -22.51 19.51 25.58
CA GLY A 345 -23.77 18.81 25.79
C GLY A 345 -24.23 17.92 24.63
N VAL A 346 -23.44 17.76 23.56
CA VAL A 346 -23.85 16.96 22.39
C VAL A 346 -23.79 15.46 22.74
N PRO A 347 -24.90 14.72 22.63
CA PRO A 347 -24.91 13.28 22.90
C PRO A 347 -24.20 12.49 21.79
N ASP A 348 -23.57 11.39 22.18
CA ASP A 348 -22.99 10.42 21.23
C ASP A 348 -24.09 9.92 20.26
N GLY A 349 -23.80 9.93 18.96
CA GLY A 349 -24.71 9.43 17.94
C GLY A 349 -24.96 10.41 16.79
N LYS A 350 -26.21 10.49 16.33
CA LYS A 350 -26.58 11.18 15.08
C LYS A 350 -26.14 12.65 15.05
N LEU A 351 -26.28 13.37 16.16
CA LEU A 351 -25.94 14.79 16.26
C LEU A 351 -24.43 15.05 16.08
N MET A 352 -23.57 14.16 16.57
CA MET A 352 -22.13 14.21 16.29
C MET A 352 -21.83 14.04 14.80
N GLY A 353 -22.57 13.16 14.11
CA GLY A 353 -22.44 12.98 12.66
C GLY A 353 -22.84 14.23 11.87
N VAL A 354 -23.89 14.94 12.32
CA VAL A 354 -24.33 16.21 11.72
C VAL A 354 -23.26 17.29 11.88
N LEU A 355 -22.66 17.41 13.08
CA LEU A 355 -21.53 18.31 13.32
C LEU A 355 -20.32 17.96 12.45
N LYS A 356 -19.99 16.67 12.32
CA LYS A 356 -18.90 16.19 11.45
C LYS A 356 -19.11 16.55 9.98
N GLN A 357 -20.36 16.61 9.52
CA GLN A 357 -20.73 17.06 8.17
C GLN A 357 -20.69 18.59 8.00
N GLY A 358 -20.24 19.35 9.00
CA GLY A 358 -20.19 20.81 8.93
C GLY A 358 -21.56 21.47 9.12
N LYS A 359 -22.54 20.80 9.74
CA LYS A 359 -23.86 21.37 10.02
C LYS A 359 -24.04 21.63 11.52
N PRO A 360 -24.58 22.80 11.92
CA PRO A 360 -24.83 23.10 13.33
C PRO A 360 -25.95 22.20 13.89
N VAL A 361 -25.92 21.97 15.20
CA VAL A 361 -26.96 21.20 15.92
C VAL A 361 -27.45 21.99 17.12
N VAL A 362 -28.73 21.82 17.46
CA VAL A 362 -29.32 22.42 18.66
C VAL A 362 -29.44 21.35 19.74
N VAL A 363 -28.85 21.61 20.91
CA VAL A 363 -28.88 20.70 22.05
C VAL A 363 -29.17 21.52 23.31
N ASN A 364 -30.17 21.12 24.09
CA ASN A 364 -30.59 21.81 25.33
C ASN A 364 -30.86 23.32 25.14
N GLY A 365 -31.39 23.73 23.98
CA GLY A 365 -31.65 25.13 23.65
C GLY A 365 -30.41 25.93 23.20
N GLN A 366 -29.22 25.34 23.22
CA GLN A 366 -27.98 25.94 22.73
C GLN A 366 -27.65 25.43 21.33
N THR A 367 -27.20 26.33 20.44
CA THR A 367 -26.68 25.93 19.12
C THR A 367 -25.19 25.64 19.23
N VAL A 368 -24.81 24.39 18.99
CA VAL A 368 -23.41 23.99 18.84
C VAL A 368 -23.05 24.04 17.37
N ARG A 369 -22.02 24.83 17.04
CA ARG A 369 -21.55 25.01 15.67
C ARG A 369 -20.34 24.12 15.38
N PRO A 370 -20.15 23.67 14.12
CA PRO A 370 -19.03 22.81 13.75
C PRO A 370 -17.67 23.40 14.09
N GLU A 371 -17.48 24.72 13.96
CA GLU A 371 -16.20 25.38 14.19
C GLU A 371 -15.73 25.25 15.65
N GLN A 372 -16.68 25.07 16.58
CA GLN A 372 -16.39 24.88 18.00
C GLN A 372 -15.84 23.48 18.29
N VAL A 373 -16.18 22.49 17.48
CA VAL A 373 -15.93 21.06 17.76
C VAL A 373 -15.09 20.35 16.70
N LEU A 374 -14.91 20.93 15.52
CA LEU A 374 -14.10 20.38 14.45
C LEU A 374 -12.65 20.85 14.58
N GLY A 375 -11.72 19.92 14.31
CA GLY A 375 -10.30 20.21 14.18
C GLY A 375 -9.98 21.05 12.95
N VAL A 376 -8.68 21.24 12.71
CA VAL A 376 -8.20 21.95 11.52
C VAL A 376 -8.41 21.07 10.28
N PRO A 377 -8.92 21.60 9.16
CA PRO A 377 -8.97 20.87 7.90
C PRO A 377 -7.59 20.37 7.50
N VAL A 378 -7.53 19.15 6.96
CA VAL A 378 -6.27 18.55 6.50
C VAL A 378 -6.34 18.39 5.00
N ARG A 379 -5.40 19.03 4.30
CA ARG A 379 -5.29 18.94 2.86
C ARG A 379 -4.93 17.50 2.48
N GLY A 380 -5.51 17.02 1.38
CA GLY A 380 -5.12 15.74 0.80
C GLY A 380 -3.66 15.74 0.37
N GLU A 381 -3.00 14.59 0.52
CA GLU A 381 -1.60 14.40 0.12
C GLU A 381 -1.44 14.54 -1.40
N ARG A 382 -0.34 15.18 -1.83
CA ARG A 382 0.00 15.33 -3.25
C ARG A 382 1.39 14.76 -3.52
N VAL A 383 1.44 13.66 -4.25
CA VAL A 383 2.66 12.88 -4.49
C VAL A 383 2.92 12.81 -5.99
N ALA A 384 4.09 13.26 -6.41
CA ALA A 384 4.57 13.14 -7.79
C ALA A 384 5.63 12.02 -7.87
N ILE A 385 5.46 11.08 -8.79
CA ILE A 385 6.38 9.96 -9.00
C ILE A 385 6.77 9.94 -10.48
N MET A 386 8.00 10.33 -10.77
CA MET A 386 8.51 10.39 -12.13
C MET A 386 9.13 9.05 -12.52
N GLY A 387 8.90 8.61 -13.76
CA GLY A 387 9.73 7.59 -14.39
C GLY A 387 11.08 8.15 -14.81
N ASP A 388 11.82 7.32 -15.54
CA ASP A 388 13.11 7.70 -16.13
C ASP A 388 12.94 8.88 -17.07
N SER A 389 13.87 9.83 -16.96
CA SER A 389 13.76 11.11 -17.62
C SER A 389 15.05 11.92 -17.55
N TYR A 390 15.36 12.66 -18.63
CA TYR A 390 16.31 13.77 -18.64
C TYR A 390 15.63 15.15 -18.65
N ASP A 391 14.29 15.20 -18.80
CA ASP A 391 13.49 16.42 -18.73
C ASP A 391 12.05 16.14 -18.26
N SER A 392 11.69 16.72 -17.11
CA SER A 392 10.42 16.52 -16.42
C SER A 392 9.56 17.80 -16.31
N GLN A 393 9.85 18.82 -17.11
CA GLN A 393 9.18 20.14 -17.04
C GLN A 393 7.66 20.10 -17.26
N GLU A 394 7.13 19.08 -17.93
CA GLU A 394 5.69 18.94 -18.17
C GLU A 394 4.86 18.84 -16.87
N LEU A 395 5.45 18.36 -15.76
CA LEU A 395 4.80 18.38 -14.46
C LEU A 395 4.60 19.81 -13.94
N GLU A 396 5.58 20.70 -14.11
CA GLU A 396 5.47 22.12 -13.72
C GLU A 396 4.35 22.80 -14.52
N ARG A 397 4.26 22.52 -15.82
CA ARG A 397 3.17 23.02 -16.67
C ARG A 397 1.81 22.48 -16.25
N LEU A 398 1.71 21.20 -15.86
CA LEU A 398 0.48 20.61 -15.34
C LEU A 398 0.05 21.25 -14.02
N VAL A 399 0.98 21.38 -13.07
CA VAL A 399 0.73 22.02 -11.76
C VAL A 399 0.18 23.43 -11.94
N ASN A 400 0.84 24.24 -12.77
CA ASN A 400 0.42 25.61 -13.08
C ASN A 400 -0.97 25.64 -13.73
N LYS A 401 -1.24 24.74 -14.67
CA LYS A 401 -2.57 24.62 -15.31
C LYS A 401 -3.67 24.32 -14.29
N LEU A 402 -3.46 23.35 -13.41
CA LEU A 402 -4.46 22.95 -12.41
C LEU A 402 -4.80 24.11 -11.46
N VAL A 403 -3.83 24.98 -11.17
CA VAL A 403 -4.04 26.23 -10.42
C VAL A 403 -4.83 27.26 -11.24
N VAL A 404 -4.37 27.57 -12.46
CA VAL A 404 -5.00 28.59 -13.33
C VAL A 404 -6.45 28.25 -13.68
N GLN A 405 -6.76 26.96 -13.86
CA GLN A 405 -8.14 26.52 -14.14
C GLN A 405 -9.05 26.58 -12.91
N GLY A 406 -8.55 26.99 -11.74
CA GLY A 406 -9.32 27.05 -10.50
C GLY A 406 -9.66 25.69 -9.92
N THR A 407 -9.01 24.61 -10.39
CA THR A 407 -9.19 23.26 -9.80
C THR A 407 -8.65 23.25 -8.36
N PHE A 408 -7.55 23.97 -8.14
CA PHE A 408 -6.97 24.19 -6.82
C PHE A 408 -6.57 25.67 -6.68
N PRO A 409 -6.84 26.34 -5.55
CA PRO A 409 -6.39 27.72 -5.32
C PRO A 409 -4.87 27.82 -5.25
N GLU A 410 -4.23 26.78 -4.73
CA GLU A 410 -2.78 26.59 -4.71
C GLU A 410 -2.47 25.09 -4.81
N LEU A 411 -1.47 24.73 -5.62
CA LEU A 411 -1.01 23.36 -5.78
C LEU A 411 0.48 23.23 -5.47
N ALA A 412 0.80 23.03 -4.19
CA ALA A 412 2.12 22.58 -3.74
C ALA A 412 2.18 21.04 -3.74
N VAL A 413 3.26 20.48 -4.29
CA VAL A 413 3.54 19.02 -4.27
C VAL A 413 4.23 18.67 -2.95
N ASP A 414 3.71 17.70 -2.21
CA ASP A 414 4.28 17.30 -0.91
C ASP A 414 5.55 16.47 -1.10
N VAL A 415 5.49 15.49 -1.99
CA VAL A 415 6.61 14.58 -2.26
C VAL A 415 6.86 14.46 -3.76
N LEU A 416 8.11 14.60 -4.17
CA LEU A 416 8.59 14.29 -5.51
C LEU A 416 9.57 13.13 -5.43
N VAL A 417 9.21 12.00 -6.02
CA VAL A 417 10.13 10.87 -6.27
C VAL A 417 10.68 11.02 -7.69
N HIS A 418 12.00 11.08 -7.82
CA HIS A 418 12.64 11.30 -9.12
C HIS A 418 13.94 10.51 -9.24
N GLU A 419 14.23 10.02 -10.44
CA GLU A 419 15.52 9.40 -10.74
C GLU A 419 16.69 10.39 -10.59
N ALA A 420 17.84 9.90 -10.13
CA ALA A 420 19.10 10.62 -10.15
C ALA A 420 20.21 9.63 -10.50
N THR A 421 20.24 9.22 -11.77
CA THR A 421 20.99 8.03 -12.18
C THR A 421 22.51 8.22 -12.06
N LEU A 422 23.02 9.43 -12.35
CA LEU A 422 24.46 9.74 -12.38
C LEU A 422 24.77 11.12 -11.78
N GLU A 423 25.99 11.25 -11.25
CA GLU A 423 26.55 12.51 -10.75
C GLU A 423 26.71 13.56 -11.86
N HIS A 424 26.75 14.84 -11.47
CA HIS A 424 26.75 15.98 -12.38
C HIS A 424 27.95 15.98 -13.34
N GLY A 425 29.11 15.47 -12.91
CA GLY A 425 30.27 15.27 -13.78
C GLY A 425 30.03 14.36 -14.99
N MET A 426 28.91 13.62 -15.01
CA MET A 426 28.47 12.76 -16.12
C MET A 426 27.17 13.24 -16.77
N ALA A 427 26.80 14.52 -16.65
CA ALA A 427 25.52 15.04 -17.14
C ALA A 427 25.26 14.77 -18.63
N GLU A 428 26.28 14.84 -19.49
CA GLU A 428 26.15 14.52 -20.92
C GLU A 428 25.79 13.05 -21.13
N ASN A 429 26.53 12.12 -20.51
CA ASN A 429 26.24 10.68 -20.59
C ASN A 429 24.90 10.31 -19.91
N ALA A 430 24.49 11.03 -18.86
CA ALA A 430 23.15 10.87 -18.29
C ALA A 430 22.09 11.24 -19.34
N ARG A 431 22.19 12.43 -19.93
CA ARG A 431 21.25 12.93 -20.94
C ARG A 431 21.20 12.04 -22.19
N GLU A 432 22.34 11.60 -22.70
CA GLU A 432 22.42 10.70 -23.87
C GLU A 432 21.67 9.38 -23.62
N LYS A 433 21.69 8.87 -22.38
CA LYS A 433 20.95 7.67 -21.96
C LYS A 433 19.53 7.96 -21.50
N GLY A 434 19.12 9.21 -21.55
CA GLY A 434 17.79 9.66 -21.20
C GLY A 434 17.55 9.84 -19.69
N HIS A 435 18.61 10.13 -18.92
CA HIS A 435 18.58 10.23 -17.46
C HIS A 435 18.97 11.62 -16.93
N SER A 436 18.68 11.85 -15.65
CA SER A 436 18.93 13.10 -14.93
C SER A 436 20.07 13.00 -13.92
N THR A 437 20.65 14.15 -13.58
CA THR A 437 21.60 14.30 -12.47
C THR A 437 20.96 14.96 -11.24
N PRO A 438 21.51 14.77 -10.03
CA PRO A 438 20.95 15.33 -8.80
C PRO A 438 20.72 16.85 -8.86
N ILE A 439 21.66 17.61 -9.45
CA ILE A 439 21.54 19.07 -9.60
C ILE A 439 20.33 19.46 -10.46
N GLN A 440 20.09 18.76 -11.56
CA GLN A 440 18.96 19.03 -12.46
C GLN A 440 17.64 18.77 -11.74
N VAL A 441 17.58 17.65 -11.02
CA VAL A 441 16.40 17.20 -10.28
C VAL A 441 16.09 18.15 -9.13
N THR A 442 17.08 18.53 -8.31
CA THR A 442 16.85 19.45 -7.20
C THR A 442 16.45 20.84 -7.70
N SER A 443 17.03 21.30 -8.81
CA SER A 443 16.64 22.59 -9.42
C SER A 443 15.19 22.58 -9.89
N PHE A 444 14.73 21.45 -10.44
CA PHE A 444 13.33 21.23 -10.82
C PHE A 444 12.41 21.16 -9.60
N ALA A 445 12.81 20.41 -8.56
CA ALA A 445 12.09 20.30 -7.30
C ALA A 445 11.92 21.67 -6.61
N ALA A 446 12.94 22.54 -6.68
CA ALA A 446 12.89 23.90 -6.15
C ALA A 446 11.87 24.78 -6.88
N ARG A 447 11.75 24.69 -8.22
CA ARG A 447 10.73 25.43 -8.98
C ARG A 447 9.32 25.01 -8.63
N LEU A 448 9.11 23.74 -8.34
CA LEU A 448 7.83 23.19 -7.88
C LEU A 448 7.54 23.45 -6.40
N ASN A 449 8.48 24.04 -5.66
CA ASN A 449 8.41 24.25 -4.20
C ASN A 449 8.01 22.97 -3.44
N VAL A 450 8.60 21.84 -3.81
CA VAL A 450 8.26 20.56 -3.18
C VAL A 450 8.77 20.49 -1.75
N ARG A 451 8.02 19.84 -0.85
CA ARG A 451 8.42 19.73 0.56
C ARG A 451 9.49 18.67 0.78
N LEU A 452 9.38 17.56 0.07
CA LEU A 452 10.28 16.42 0.16
C LEU A 452 10.66 15.92 -1.24
N LEU A 453 11.95 15.90 -1.53
CA LEU A 453 12.53 15.30 -2.73
C LEU A 453 13.19 13.97 -2.36
N ILE A 454 12.80 12.88 -3.02
CA ILE A 454 13.38 11.56 -2.84
C ILE A 454 14.05 11.14 -4.14
N LEU A 455 15.37 10.97 -4.09
CA LEU A 455 16.16 10.51 -5.22
C LEU A 455 16.17 8.97 -5.26
N THR A 456 16.05 8.38 -6.44
CA THR A 456 16.07 6.93 -6.65
C THR A 456 16.73 6.58 -7.99
N HIS A 457 16.62 5.32 -8.42
CA HIS A 457 17.06 4.82 -9.72
C HIS A 457 18.57 5.04 -9.95
N PHE A 458 19.36 4.59 -8.99
CA PHE A 458 20.80 4.83 -8.98
C PHE A 458 21.55 3.88 -9.89
N SER A 459 22.54 4.38 -10.61
CA SER A 459 23.47 3.53 -11.35
C SER A 459 24.18 2.53 -10.42
N GLN A 460 24.30 1.29 -10.87
CA GLN A 460 25.02 0.20 -10.17
C GLN A 460 26.51 0.48 -9.95
N ARG A 461 27.04 1.60 -10.49
CA ARG A 461 28.38 2.09 -10.21
C ARG A 461 28.55 2.57 -8.76
N TYR A 462 27.47 3.01 -8.12
CA TYR A 462 27.50 3.51 -6.76
C TYR A 462 27.40 2.37 -5.74
N GLU A 463 28.14 2.49 -4.64
CA GLU A 463 27.92 1.61 -3.49
C GLU A 463 26.58 1.92 -2.81
N ALA A 464 25.94 0.87 -2.30
CA ALA A 464 24.75 1.01 -1.50
C ALA A 464 25.05 1.74 -0.19
N ILE A 465 24.05 2.41 0.39
CA ILE A 465 24.19 3.04 1.71
C ILE A 465 24.56 1.93 2.70
N ALA A 466 25.64 2.12 3.46
CA ALA A 466 25.99 1.19 4.52
C ALA A 466 24.85 1.20 5.54
N ARG A 467 24.19 0.05 5.74
CA ARG A 467 23.18 -0.12 6.80
C ARG A 467 23.86 0.02 8.15
N THR A 468 24.00 1.24 8.64
CA THR A 468 24.41 1.51 10.02
C THR A 468 23.23 1.14 10.90
N GLY A 469 23.35 0.01 11.60
CA GLY A 469 22.34 -0.45 12.55
C GLY A 469 22.13 0.58 13.66
N SER A 470 21.16 1.47 13.48
CA SER A 470 20.56 2.26 14.53
C SER A 470 19.31 1.53 15.00
N VAL A 471 19.49 0.70 16.03
CA VAL A 471 18.41 0.16 16.84
C VAL A 471 17.66 1.37 17.43
N GLY A 472 16.53 1.76 16.82
CA GLY A 472 15.72 2.88 17.32
C GLY A 472 14.78 3.58 16.35
N SER A 473 14.82 3.28 15.04
CA SER A 473 13.89 3.85 14.05
C SER A 473 13.21 2.74 13.25
N ILE A 474 11.91 2.90 12.96
CA ILE A 474 11.03 1.98 12.17
C ILE A 474 11.53 1.77 10.71
N THR A 475 12.66 2.38 10.35
CA THR A 475 13.25 2.40 9.00
C THR A 475 13.89 1.07 8.55
N ASP A 476 14.07 0.08 9.42
CA ASP A 476 14.67 -1.22 9.05
C ASP A 476 13.68 -2.38 9.21
N LEU A 477 13.06 -2.78 8.09
CA LEU A 477 11.96 -3.75 8.02
C LEU A 477 12.30 -5.04 7.27
N SER A 478 13.57 -5.23 6.90
CA SER A 478 13.99 -6.46 6.22
C SER A 478 13.95 -7.63 7.20
N ALA A 479 13.30 -8.74 6.81
CA ALA A 479 13.27 -9.98 7.58
C ALA A 479 14.57 -10.81 7.48
N ALA A 480 15.66 -10.24 6.95
CA ALA A 480 16.91 -10.95 6.79
C ALA A 480 17.69 -10.93 8.11
N GLU A 481 18.02 -12.11 8.63
CA GLU A 481 19.16 -12.24 9.54
C GLU A 481 20.39 -11.62 8.87
N PRO A 482 21.32 -11.00 9.63
CA PRO A 482 22.54 -10.47 9.06
C PRO A 482 23.27 -11.61 8.36
N ASP A 483 23.30 -11.58 7.03
CA ASP A 483 24.14 -12.45 6.23
C ASP A 483 25.59 -12.21 6.68
N THR A 484 26.11 -13.10 7.53
CA THR A 484 27.53 -13.18 7.88
C THR A 484 28.30 -13.73 6.70
N VAL A 485 28.21 -13.07 5.55
CA VAL A 485 29.10 -13.30 4.43
C VAL A 485 30.23 -12.29 4.58
N VAL A 486 31.29 -12.73 5.26
CA VAL A 486 32.59 -12.05 5.22
C VAL A 486 32.95 -11.89 3.73
N PRO A 487 33.10 -10.66 3.20
CA PRO A 487 33.42 -10.50 1.80
C PRO A 487 34.83 -11.06 1.57
N LYS A 488 34.93 -12.14 0.79
CA LYS A 488 36.20 -12.50 0.16
C LYS A 488 36.62 -11.31 -0.69
N LYS A 489 37.78 -10.71 -0.38
CA LYS A 489 38.40 -9.63 -1.14
C LYS A 489 38.59 -10.06 -2.61
N SER A 490 37.61 -9.79 -3.46
CA SER A 490 37.83 -9.66 -4.89
C SER A 490 38.21 -8.21 -5.18
N ALA A 491 39.22 -8.02 -6.03
CA ALA A 491 39.71 -6.72 -6.48
C ALA A 491 38.62 -5.95 -7.26
N HIS A 492 37.68 -5.31 -6.56
CA HIS A 492 36.80 -4.30 -7.14
C HIS A 492 37.44 -2.94 -6.90
N LYS A 493 37.64 -2.17 -7.99
CA LYS A 493 37.90 -0.72 -7.92
C LYS A 493 36.93 -0.09 -6.91
N ASP A 494 37.44 0.73 -6.00
CA ASP A 494 36.63 1.46 -5.01
C ASP A 494 35.48 2.18 -5.72
N LYS A 495 34.26 1.65 -5.55
CA LYS A 495 33.06 2.26 -6.15
C LYS A 495 32.74 3.53 -5.35
N PRO A 496 32.33 4.64 -6.00
CA PRO A 496 31.91 5.84 -5.28
C PRO A 496 30.66 5.55 -4.45
N SER A 497 30.54 6.17 -3.27
CA SER A 497 29.33 6.08 -2.46
C SER A 497 28.18 6.82 -3.15
N VAL A 498 26.95 6.27 -3.08
CA VAL A 498 25.73 6.97 -3.55
C VAL A 498 25.52 8.32 -2.85
N GLN A 499 26.15 8.53 -1.69
CA GLN A 499 26.13 9.79 -0.95
C GLN A 499 26.59 10.99 -1.78
N ILE A 500 27.47 10.78 -2.77
CA ILE A 500 27.91 11.84 -3.69
C ILE A 500 26.72 12.51 -4.40
N LEU A 501 25.68 11.74 -4.70
CA LEU A 501 24.48 12.26 -5.36
C LEU A 501 23.69 13.19 -4.44
N LEU A 502 23.59 12.84 -3.15
CA LEU A 502 22.93 13.69 -2.16
C LEU A 502 23.74 14.95 -1.89
N ASP A 503 25.07 14.83 -1.84
CA ASP A 503 25.95 15.98 -1.62
C ASP A 503 25.84 16.98 -2.78
N GLU A 504 25.83 16.50 -4.03
CA GLU A 504 25.56 17.33 -5.21
C GLU A 504 24.16 17.96 -5.17
N ALA A 505 23.13 17.17 -4.83
CA ALA A 505 21.76 17.68 -4.71
C ALA A 505 21.67 18.85 -3.73
N LYS A 506 22.35 18.77 -2.59
CA LYS A 506 22.38 19.79 -1.54
C LYS A 506 23.13 21.07 -1.91
N THR A 507 23.89 21.07 -3.00
CA THR A 507 24.53 22.31 -3.50
C THR A 507 23.53 23.29 -4.12
N VAL A 508 22.36 22.79 -4.53
CA VAL A 508 21.29 23.60 -5.11
C VAL A 508 20.46 24.23 -3.99
N PRO A 509 20.20 25.56 -4.02
CA PRO A 509 19.29 26.20 -3.08
C PRO A 509 17.89 25.57 -3.15
N PHE A 510 17.52 24.86 -2.09
CA PHE A 510 16.24 24.15 -1.98
C PHE A 510 15.75 24.21 -0.53
N SER A 511 14.51 24.65 -0.34
CA SER A 511 13.90 24.84 0.99
C SER A 511 13.29 23.57 1.58
N GLY A 512 13.06 22.54 0.75
CA GLY A 512 12.54 21.26 1.20
C GLY A 512 13.63 20.31 1.69
N GLU A 513 13.22 19.11 2.10
CA GLU A 513 14.11 18.03 2.49
C GLU A 513 14.52 17.18 1.28
N ILE A 514 15.77 16.72 1.24
CA ILE A 514 16.28 15.80 0.19
C ILE A 514 16.71 14.49 0.84
N MET A 515 16.20 13.38 0.34
CA MET A 515 16.52 12.03 0.80
C MET A 515 17.01 11.14 -0.37
N LEU A 516 17.88 10.20 -0.07
CA LEU A 516 18.17 9.06 -0.96
C LEU A 516 17.22 7.92 -0.60
N ALA A 517 16.57 7.34 -1.60
CA ALA A 517 15.86 6.10 -1.41
C ALA A 517 16.85 4.95 -1.13
N ASP A 518 16.39 3.96 -0.38
CA ASP A 518 17.06 2.67 -0.32
C ASP A 518 16.00 1.57 -0.32
N ASP A 519 16.39 0.36 -0.71
CA ASP A 519 15.48 -0.77 -0.71
C ASP A 519 14.94 -1.02 0.71
N PHE A 520 13.62 -1.13 0.81
CA PHE A 520 12.79 -1.24 2.02
C PHE A 520 12.70 0.03 2.88
N ALA A 521 13.22 1.16 2.42
CA ALA A 521 12.99 2.44 3.08
C ALA A 521 11.49 2.76 3.11
N VAL A 522 10.98 3.12 4.29
CA VAL A 522 9.60 3.56 4.52
C VAL A 522 9.61 5.04 4.83
N ILE A 523 9.00 5.83 3.95
CA ILE A 523 9.04 7.28 4.02
C ILE A 523 7.60 7.80 4.15
N PRO A 524 7.20 8.35 5.32
CA PRO A 524 5.90 8.95 5.51
C PRO A 524 5.65 10.11 4.54
N VAL A 525 4.43 10.21 4.01
CA VAL A 525 4.04 11.38 3.23
C VAL A 525 3.72 12.53 4.19
N PRO A 526 4.34 13.73 4.04
CA PRO A 526 4.11 14.84 4.96
C PRO A 526 2.65 15.31 4.92
N THR A 527 1.97 15.30 6.08
CA THR A 527 0.63 15.90 6.18
C THR A 527 0.70 17.44 6.16
N THR A 528 -0.29 18.09 5.53
CA THR A 528 -0.43 19.56 5.52
C THR A 528 -1.73 19.95 6.22
N LYS A 529 -1.63 20.61 7.39
CA LYS A 529 -2.80 21.27 8.02
C LYS A 529 -3.07 22.58 7.28
N VAL A 530 -4.31 22.80 6.85
CA VAL A 530 -4.71 24.06 6.20
C VAL A 530 -4.66 25.16 7.27
N LYS A 531 -3.94 26.27 7.04
CA LYS A 531 -3.94 27.40 7.99
C LYS A 531 -5.37 27.88 8.19
N GLU A 532 -5.77 28.15 9.44
CA GLU A 532 -7.06 28.80 9.70
C GLU A 532 -7.10 30.12 8.92
N PRO A 533 -8.18 30.43 8.19
CA PRO A 533 -8.37 31.78 7.67
C PRO A 533 -8.40 32.72 8.88
N SER A 534 -7.44 33.64 8.90
CA SER A 534 -7.25 34.67 9.93
C SER A 534 -8.44 35.60 10.08
#